data_AF-A0A8T0HVW5-F1
#
_entry.id   AF-A0A8T0HVW5-F1
#
_cell.length_a   1.000
_cell.length_b   1.000
_cell.length_c   1.000
_cell.angle_alpha   90.00
_cell.angle_beta   90.00
_cell.angle_gamma   90.00
#
_symmetry.space_group_name_H-M   'P 1'
#
loop_
_entity.id
_entity.type
_entity.pdbx_description
1 polymer ?
#
loop_
_entity_poly.entity_id
_entity_poly.type
_entity_poly.pdbx_seq_one_letter_code
_entity_poly.pdbx_strand_id
1 'polypeptide(L)'
;MRKMFWRVVGSLGTVEAERTVQNGQHGYKTTYQPAKGETQEVFGPFAGVYEELRVFAKDVAKCVFQGLSGEEADKRSSVLEAMRDVAVIEAMINSSDNKGTPKVVEIALT
;
A
#
# COMPACT_ATOMS: atom_id res chain seq x y z
N MET A 1 -19.93 3.52 -8.11
CA MET A 1 -18.49 3.18 -8.05
C MET A 1 -18.06 3.24 -6.59
N ARG A 2 -17.38 2.22 -6.03
CA ARG A 2 -16.92 2.27 -4.63
C ARG A 2 -15.81 3.32 -4.50
N LYS A 3 -15.95 4.26 -3.57
CA LYS A 3 -14.94 5.29 -3.31
C LYS A 3 -13.76 4.65 -2.57
N MET A 4 -12.60 4.59 -3.21
CA MET A 4 -11.34 4.25 -2.55
C MET A 4 -10.73 5.56 -2.06
N PHE A 5 -10.53 5.68 -0.76
CA PHE A 5 -9.85 6.80 -0.14
C PHE A 5 -8.97 6.31 0.99
N TRP A 6 -7.82 6.95 1.16
CA TRP A 6 -6.96 6.78 2.31
C TRP A 6 -6.77 8.14 2.97
N ARG A 7 -6.68 8.13 4.30
CA ARG A 7 -6.40 9.32 5.10
C ARG A 7 -5.37 8.96 6.16
N VAL A 8 -4.29 9.71 6.22
CA VAL A 8 -3.26 9.63 7.25
C VAL A 8 -3.28 10.93 8.03
N VAL A 9 -3.62 10.85 9.31
CA VAL A 9 -3.66 12.01 10.22
C VAL A 9 -2.39 12.00 11.05
N GLY A 10 -1.60 13.06 10.93
CA GLY A 10 -0.37 13.27 11.69
C GLY A 10 -0.40 14.57 12.47
N SER A 11 0.57 14.75 13.38
CA SER A 11 0.71 15.96 14.19
C SER A 11 1.00 17.22 13.36
N LEU A 12 1.56 17.06 12.15
CA LEU A 12 1.93 18.15 11.26
C LEU A 12 0.88 18.42 10.16
N GLY A 13 -0.18 17.62 10.09
CA GLY A 13 -1.21 17.75 9.06
C GLY A 13 -1.83 16.40 8.67
N THR A 14 -2.69 16.46 7.66
CA THR A 14 -3.39 15.29 7.11
C THR A 14 -2.99 15.10 5.65
N VAL A 15 -2.73 13.85 5.26
CA VAL A 15 -2.59 13.46 3.85
C VAL A 15 -3.78 12.59 3.47
N GLU A 16 -4.45 12.94 2.39
CA GLU A 16 -5.55 12.18 1.82
C GLU A 16 -5.20 11.76 0.40
N ALA A 17 -5.54 10.54 0.02
CA ALA A 17 -5.44 10.08 -1.35
C ALA A 17 -6.78 9.51 -1.78
N GLU A 18 -7.35 10.02 -2.87
CA GLU A 18 -8.61 9.52 -3.41
C GLU A 18 -8.48 9.16 -4.89
N ARG A 19 -9.14 8.06 -5.27
CA ARG A 19 -9.24 7.67 -6.68
C ARG A 19 -10.11 8.66 -7.44
N THR A 20 -9.59 9.23 -8.53
CA THR A 20 -10.31 10.20 -9.37
C THR A 20 -9.98 10.04 -10.86
N VAL A 21 -10.66 10.85 -11.69
CA VAL A 21 -10.35 11.04 -13.11
C VAL A 21 -10.06 12.52 -13.34
N GLN A 22 -8.88 12.83 -13.88
CA GLN A 22 -8.47 14.19 -14.21
C GLN A 22 -8.03 14.23 -15.67
N ASN A 23 -8.61 15.14 -16.46
CA ASN A 23 -8.32 15.30 -17.89
C ASN A 23 -8.39 13.97 -18.69
N GLY A 24 -9.35 13.12 -18.36
CA GLY A 24 -9.55 11.81 -18.99
C GLY A 24 -8.61 10.70 -18.51
N GLN A 25 -7.67 10.98 -17.59
CA GLN A 25 -6.75 10.00 -17.02
C GLN A 25 -7.24 9.52 -15.66
N HIS A 26 -7.21 8.20 -15.43
CA HIS A 26 -7.47 7.62 -14.12
C HIS A 26 -6.22 7.72 -13.23
N GLY A 27 -6.42 8.12 -11.98
CA GLY A 27 -5.32 8.33 -11.05
C GLY A 27 -5.77 8.50 -9.61
N TYR A 28 -4.83 8.94 -8.78
CA TYR A 28 -5.07 9.37 -7.42
C TYR A 28 -4.83 10.87 -7.31
N LYS A 29 -5.77 11.58 -6.70
CA LYS A 29 -5.53 12.93 -6.20
C LYS A 29 -5.08 12.83 -4.76
N THR A 30 -3.88 13.30 -4.48
CA THR A 30 -3.31 13.40 -3.14
C THR A 30 -3.45 14.83 -2.65
N THR A 31 -4.05 15.00 -1.48
CA THR A 31 -4.25 16.29 -0.82
C THR A 31 -3.46 16.30 0.48
N TYR A 32 -2.57 17.27 0.66
CA TYR A 32 -1.88 17.52 1.91
C TYR A 32 -2.43 18.79 2.56
N GLN A 33 -3.01 18.62 3.74
CA GLN A 33 -3.55 19.70 4.57
C GLN A 33 -2.61 19.89 5.77
N PRO A 34 -1.67 20.84 5.73
CA PRO A 34 -0.75 21.06 6.83
C PRO A 34 -1.50 21.61 8.05
N ALA A 35 -0.95 21.40 9.25
CA ALA A 35 -1.49 22.00 10.48
C ALA A 35 -1.43 23.54 10.46
N LYS A 36 -0.53 24.10 9.64
CA LYS A 36 -0.38 25.53 9.37
C LYS A 36 0.02 25.73 7.91
N GLY A 37 -0.55 26.74 7.26
CA GLY A 37 -0.26 27.07 5.86
C GLY A 37 -1.36 26.58 4.91
N GLU A 38 -1.03 26.54 3.63
CA GLU A 38 -2.00 26.26 2.57
C GLU A 38 -2.02 24.77 2.18
N THR A 39 -3.21 24.30 1.82
CA THR A 39 -3.42 22.96 1.28
C THR A 39 -2.72 22.80 -0.06
N GLN A 40 -2.10 21.64 -0.26
CA GLN A 40 -1.47 21.26 -1.51
C GLN A 40 -2.19 20.08 -2.14
N GLU A 41 -2.35 20.09 -3.47
CA GLU A 41 -2.94 18.98 -4.21
C GLU A 41 -2.00 18.54 -5.34
N VAL A 42 -1.89 17.24 -5.55
CA VAL A 42 -1.13 16.63 -6.65
C VAL A 42 -1.94 15.49 -7.23
N PHE A 43 -1.94 15.38 -8.56
CA PHE A 43 -2.51 14.23 -9.25
C PHE A 43 -1.41 13.31 -9.77
N GLY A 44 -1.51 12.02 -9.43
CA GLY A 44 -0.68 10.96 -9.97
C GLY A 44 -1.53 10.01 -10.82
N PRO A 45 -1.23 9.84 -12.13
CA PRO A 45 -1.92 8.85 -12.94
C PRO A 45 -1.62 7.43 -12.43
N PHE A 46 -2.48 6.47 -12.73
CA PHE A 46 -2.22 5.07 -12.41
C PHE A 46 -0.95 4.57 -13.10
N ALA A 47 0.06 4.27 -12.30
CA ALA A 47 1.32 3.66 -12.76
C ALA A 47 1.66 2.36 -12.01
N GLY A 48 0.88 1.99 -10.99
CA GLY A 48 1.24 0.91 -10.05
C GLY A 48 1.65 -0.39 -10.73
N VAL A 49 0.84 -0.91 -11.66
CA VAL A 49 1.16 -2.18 -12.37
C VAL A 49 2.47 -2.09 -13.15
N TYR A 50 2.70 -0.96 -13.82
CA TYR A 50 3.92 -0.76 -14.61
C TYR A 50 5.15 -0.66 -13.70
N GLU A 51 5.04 0.09 -12.60
CA GLU A 51 6.13 0.22 -11.64
C GLU A 51 6.43 -1.12 -10.93
N GLU A 52 5.41 -1.89 -10.53
CA GLU A 52 5.63 -3.21 -9.92
C GLU A 52 6.29 -4.19 -10.90
N LEU A 53 5.87 -4.22 -12.17
CA LEU A 53 6.50 -5.07 -13.19
C LEU A 53 7.96 -4.66 -13.44
N ARG A 54 8.24 -3.35 -13.44
CA ARG A 54 9.59 -2.82 -13.59
C ARG A 54 10.50 -3.22 -12.42
N VAL A 55 9.98 -3.14 -11.19
CA VAL A 55 10.70 -3.57 -9.98
C VAL A 55 10.97 -5.07 -10.03
N PHE A 56 9.96 -5.88 -10.37
CA PHE A 56 10.13 -7.32 -10.53
C PHE A 56 11.21 -7.69 -11.55
N ALA A 57 11.18 -7.09 -12.75
CA ALA A 57 12.18 -7.34 -13.78
C ALA A 57 13.60 -6.96 -13.32
N LYS A 58 13.72 -5.87 -12.56
CA LYS A 58 14.99 -5.44 -11.97
C LYS A 58 15.51 -6.46 -10.95
N ASP A 59 14.66 -7.00 -10.10
CA ASP A 59 15.06 -7.99 -9.09
C ASP A 59 15.45 -9.33 -9.72
N VAL A 60 14.72 -9.77 -10.76
CA VAL A 60 15.11 -10.94 -11.57
C VAL A 60 16.48 -10.71 -12.21
N ALA A 61 16.73 -9.53 -12.78
CA ALA A 61 18.00 -9.21 -13.42
C ALA A 61 19.18 -9.22 -12.43
N LYS A 62 19.00 -8.74 -11.19
CA LYS A 62 20.01 -8.87 -10.12
C LYS A 62 20.35 -10.34 -9.86
N CYS A 63 19.34 -11.20 -9.75
CA CYS A 63 19.56 -12.62 -9.47
C CYS A 63 20.27 -13.32 -10.64
N VAL A 64 19.79 -13.10 -11.86
CA VAL A 64 20.29 -13.81 -13.06
C VAL A 64 21.67 -13.32 -13.49
N PHE A 65 21.91 -12.02 -13.48
CA PHE A 65 23.14 -11.44 -14.06
C PHE A 65 24.19 -11.04 -13.03
N GLN A 66 23.79 -10.80 -11.77
CA GLN A 66 24.71 -10.35 -10.71
C GLN A 66 24.96 -11.43 -9.66
N GLY A 67 24.29 -12.58 -9.75
CA GLY A 67 24.43 -13.69 -8.80
C GLY A 67 23.95 -13.36 -7.39
N LEU A 68 23.14 -12.31 -7.25
CA LEU A 68 22.54 -11.91 -5.97
C LEU A 68 21.40 -12.84 -5.59
N SER A 69 21.09 -12.94 -4.30
CA SER A 69 19.98 -13.77 -3.84
C SER A 69 18.64 -13.02 -3.95
N GLY A 70 17.54 -13.77 -4.01
CA GLY A 70 16.20 -13.20 -3.95
C GLY A 70 15.88 -12.49 -2.63
N GLU A 71 16.73 -12.61 -1.60
CA GLU A 71 16.58 -11.89 -0.33
C GLU A 71 16.82 -10.38 -0.48
N GLU A 72 17.50 -9.97 -1.56
CA GLU A 72 17.73 -8.56 -1.91
C GLU A 72 16.65 -7.97 -2.83
N ALA A 73 15.60 -8.73 -3.13
CA ALA A 73 14.43 -8.26 -3.86
C ALA A 73 13.63 -7.24 -3.03
N ASP A 74 12.75 -6.47 -3.69
CA ASP A 74 11.88 -5.52 -3.01
C ASP A 74 11.01 -6.22 -1.95
N LYS A 75 11.16 -5.79 -0.69
CA LYS A 75 10.45 -6.36 0.46
C LYS A 75 8.93 -6.17 0.37
N ARG A 76 8.45 -5.21 -0.42
CA ARG A 76 7.01 -4.99 -0.69
C ARG A 76 6.36 -6.17 -1.38
N SER A 77 7.14 -7.03 -2.04
CA SER A 77 6.66 -8.24 -2.70
C SER A 77 7.11 -9.52 -2.00
N SER A 78 7.50 -9.42 -0.72
CA SER A 78 8.00 -10.57 0.04
C SER A 78 6.85 -11.44 0.56
N VAL A 79 7.09 -12.75 0.68
CA VAL A 79 6.13 -13.69 1.29
C VAL A 79 5.72 -13.24 2.70
N LEU A 80 6.67 -12.70 3.48
CA LEU A 80 6.41 -12.22 4.83
C LEU A 80 5.45 -11.02 4.86
N GLU A 81 5.52 -10.13 3.86
CA GLU A 81 4.56 -9.02 3.72
C GLU A 81 3.16 -9.58 3.44
N ALA A 82 3.03 -10.50 2.49
CA ALA A 82 1.75 -11.12 2.17
C ALA A 82 1.16 -11.88 3.36
N MET A 83 1.99 -12.58 4.15
CA MET A 83 1.56 -13.27 5.38
C MET A 83 1.03 -12.30 6.44
N ARG A 84 1.60 -11.10 6.56
CA ARG A 84 1.12 -10.06 7.48
C ARG A 84 -0.27 -9.58 7.09
N ASP A 85 -0.49 -9.35 5.80
CA ASP A 85 -1.79 -8.94 5.27
C ASP A 85 -2.86 -10.00 5.52
N VAL A 86 -2.54 -11.27 5.26
CA VAL A 86 -3.45 -12.39 5.54
C VAL A 86 -3.78 -12.46 7.03
N ALA A 87 -2.79 -12.37 7.91
CA ALA A 87 -3.01 -12.40 9.37
C ALA A 87 -3.95 -11.28 9.85
N VAL A 88 -3.84 -10.07 9.28
CA VAL A 88 -4.76 -8.96 9.60
C VAL A 88 -6.18 -9.29 9.12
N ILE A 89 -6.34 -9.79 7.89
CA ILE A 89 -7.65 -10.16 7.34
C ILE A 89 -8.30 -11.27 8.17
N GLU A 90 -7.55 -12.29 8.56
CA GLU A 90 -8.03 -13.37 9.43
C GLU A 90 -8.47 -12.84 10.79
N ALA A 91 -7.69 -11.97 11.42
CA ALA A 91 -8.07 -11.33 12.68
C ALA A 91 -9.34 -10.46 12.54
N MET A 92 -9.51 -9.77 11.40
CA MET A 92 -10.72 -8.99 11.10
C MET A 92 -11.96 -9.88 10.94
N ILE A 93 -11.85 -11.00 10.21
CA ILE A 93 -12.94 -11.97 10.04
C ILE A 93 -13.30 -12.58 11.41
N ASN A 94 -12.29 -13.03 12.16
CA ASN A 94 -12.50 -13.57 13.50
C ASN A 94 -13.13 -12.55 14.45
N SER A 95 -12.76 -11.27 14.38
CA SER A 95 -13.41 -10.21 15.16
C SER A 95 -14.89 -10.09 14.79
N SER A 96 -15.21 -10.05 13.49
CA SER A 96 -16.59 -9.98 12.97
C SER A 96 -17.44 -11.15 13.47
N ASP A 97 -16.94 -12.37 13.33
CA ASP A 97 -17.65 -13.59 13.76
C ASP A 97 -17.89 -13.62 15.28
N ASN A 98 -17.06 -12.90 16.04
CA ASN A 98 -17.16 -12.76 17.48
C ASN A 98 -17.79 -11.42 17.90
N LYS A 99 -18.76 -10.90 17.14
CA LYS A 99 -19.53 -9.68 17.47
C LYS A 99 -18.65 -8.43 17.66
N GLY A 100 -17.54 -8.35 16.93
CA GLY A 100 -16.61 -7.23 16.95
C GLY A 100 -15.66 -7.20 18.16
N THR A 101 -15.51 -8.31 18.90
CA THR A 101 -14.51 -8.35 19.98
C THR A 101 -13.10 -8.20 19.40
N PRO A 102 -12.22 -7.38 20.00
CA PRO A 102 -10.83 -7.27 19.56
C PRO A 102 -10.12 -8.62 19.48
N LYS A 103 -9.35 -8.82 18.41
CA LYS A 103 -8.50 -10.00 18.19
C LYS A 103 -7.05 -9.55 18.03
N VAL A 104 -6.13 -10.37 18.54
CA VAL A 104 -4.69 -10.18 18.31
C VAL A 104 -4.39 -10.60 16.88
N VAL A 105 -3.54 -9.83 16.19
CA VAL A 105 -3.00 -10.22 14.88
C VAL A 105 -1.77 -11.09 15.14
N GLU A 106 -1.87 -12.36 14.79
CA GLU A 106 -0.79 -13.34 14.97
C GLU A 106 -0.24 -13.75 13.60
N ILE A 107 1.09 -13.74 13.45
CA ILE A 107 1.76 -14.23 12.24
C ILE A 107 2.34 -15.60 12.57
N ALA A 108 1.77 -16.65 11.99
CA ALA A 108 2.34 -17.98 12.08
C ALA A 108 3.59 -18.06 11.19
N LEU A 109 4.76 -17.79 11.77
CA LEU A 109 6.05 -18.07 11.14
C LEU A 109 6.32 -19.57 11.30
N THR A 110 5.77 -20.39 10.40
CA THR A 110 6.13 -21.81 10.27
C THR A 110 7.46 -21.95 9.57
#